data_AF-A0A8H9P199-F1
#
_entry.id   AF-A0A8H9P199-F1
#
_cell.length_a   1.000
_cell.length_b   1.000
_cell.length_c   1.000
_cell.angle_alpha   90.00
_cell.angle_beta   90.00
_cell.angle_gamma   90.00
#
_symmetry.space_group_name_H-M   'P 1'
#
loop_
_entity.id
_entity.type
_entity.pdbx_description
1 polymer ?
#
loop_
_entity_poly.entity_id
_entity_poly.type
_entity_poly.pdbx_seq_one_letter_code
_entity_poly.pdbx_strand_id
1 'polypeptide(L)'
;DDLPVSISAVLMAEACNIGLEPLIRSNVPALTRHRLNWTKANYLRAETITSANARLVDFQATLPLAQIWGGGEVASADGMRFVTPVRTINAGPNRKYFGNNRGITWYNFVSDQYSGFHGIVIPGTLRDSIFVLEGLLEQETGLNPTEIMTDTAGASELVFGLFWLLGYQFSPRLADAGASVFWRMDHDADYGVLNDIARGQSDPRKIVLQWDEMIRTAGSLKLGKVQVSVLVRSLLKSERPSGLTQAIIEVGRINKTLYLLNYIDDEDYRRRILTQLNRGESRHAVARAICHGQKGEIRKRYTDGQEDQLGTLGLVTNAVVLWNTIYMQAALDHLRAQGETLNDEDIARLSPLCHGHINMLGHYSFTLAELVTKGHLRPL
;
A
#
# COMPACT_ATOMS: atom_id res chain seq x y z
N ASP A 1 24.30 21.32 15.63
CA ASP A 1 23.39 21.87 14.60
C ASP A 1 23.63 21.16 13.26
N ASP A 2 22.71 21.25 12.29
CA ASP A 2 22.68 20.48 11.01
C ASP A 2 22.20 19.02 11.04
N LEU A 3 21.43 18.62 12.06
CA LEU A 3 20.79 17.30 12.07
C LEU A 3 19.89 17.02 10.84
N PRO A 4 19.08 17.97 10.31
CA PRO A 4 18.25 17.72 9.12
C PRO A 4 19.05 17.30 7.88
N VAL A 5 20.27 17.83 7.71
CA VAL A 5 21.17 17.45 6.62
C VAL A 5 21.62 15.99 6.79
N SER A 6 22.04 15.61 7.99
CA SER A 6 22.41 14.22 8.29
C SER A 6 21.25 13.25 8.08
N ILE A 7 20.04 13.61 8.52
CA ILE A 7 18.83 12.80 8.33
C ILE A 7 18.52 12.65 6.84
N SER A 8 18.51 13.74 6.08
CA SER A 8 18.25 13.72 4.64
C SER A 8 19.24 12.83 3.90
N ALA A 9 20.53 12.91 4.26
CA ALA A 9 21.55 12.04 3.68
C ALA A 9 21.30 10.57 4.00
N VAL A 10 21.00 10.24 5.26
CA VAL A 10 20.72 8.85 5.64
C VAL A 10 19.46 8.32 4.94
N LEU A 11 18.40 9.12 4.83
CA LEU A 11 17.18 8.74 4.10
C LEU A 11 17.48 8.45 2.63
N MET A 12 18.25 9.32 1.97
CA MET A 12 18.67 9.11 0.59
C MET A 12 19.53 7.84 0.43
N ALA A 13 20.47 7.59 1.35
CA ALA A 13 21.31 6.39 1.30
C ALA A 13 20.51 5.09 1.35
N GLU A 14 19.49 5.03 2.21
CA GLU A 14 18.64 3.85 2.39
C GLU A 14 17.61 3.71 1.26
N ALA A 15 16.85 4.77 0.96
CA ALA A 15 15.83 4.77 -0.10
C ALA A 15 16.44 4.49 -1.48
N CYS A 16 17.59 5.12 -1.80
CA CYS A 16 18.26 4.90 -3.08
C CYS A 16 19.05 3.60 -3.14
N ASN A 17 19.19 2.87 -2.03
CA ASN A 17 19.96 1.63 -1.94
C ASN A 17 21.44 1.79 -2.34
N ILE A 18 22.02 2.97 -2.07
CA ILE A 18 23.41 3.32 -2.43
C ILE A 18 24.38 3.22 -1.25
N GLY A 19 23.86 3.07 -0.02
CA GLY A 19 24.66 3.09 1.20
C GLY A 19 25.19 4.49 1.53
N LEU A 20 25.94 4.62 2.63
CA LEU A 20 26.41 5.92 3.11
C LEU A 20 27.61 6.46 2.32
N GLU A 21 28.41 5.59 1.70
CA GLU A 21 29.70 5.95 1.11
C GLU A 21 29.64 7.12 0.11
N PRO A 22 28.67 7.18 -0.84
CA PRO A 22 28.58 8.28 -1.79
C PRO A 22 28.30 9.65 -1.15
N LEU A 23 27.73 9.66 0.06
CA LEU A 23 27.26 10.85 0.77
C LEU A 23 28.27 11.36 1.79
N ILE A 24 29.32 10.60 2.09
CA ILE A 24 30.34 11.00 3.07
C ILE A 24 31.14 12.18 2.52
N ARG A 25 31.27 13.23 3.33
CA ARG A 25 32.14 14.39 3.08
C ARG A 25 32.89 14.71 4.37
N SER A 26 34.20 14.46 4.39
CA SER A 26 35.04 14.65 5.58
C SER A 26 35.15 16.13 6.00
N ASN A 27 35.00 17.05 5.04
CA ASN A 27 35.04 18.50 5.25
C ASN A 27 33.69 19.12 5.67
N VAL A 28 32.60 18.33 5.73
CA VAL A 28 31.28 18.82 6.15
C VAL A 28 30.88 18.06 7.42
N PRO A 29 30.86 18.71 8.61
CA PRO A 29 30.59 18.04 9.89
C PRO A 29 29.33 17.16 9.88
N ALA A 30 28.25 17.63 9.25
CA ALA A 30 26.96 16.93 9.13
C ALA A 30 27.01 15.64 8.28
N LEU A 31 28.00 15.50 7.40
CA LEU A 31 28.15 14.41 6.44
C LEU A 31 29.40 13.56 6.70
N THR A 32 30.02 13.70 7.87
CA THR A 32 31.12 12.80 8.27
C THR A 32 30.59 11.38 8.49
N ARG A 33 31.44 10.36 8.24
CA ARG A 33 31.07 8.95 8.42
C ARG A 33 30.51 8.66 9.81
N HIS A 34 31.17 9.17 10.85
CA HIS A 34 30.73 8.99 12.23
C HIS A 34 29.33 9.59 12.45
N ARG A 35 29.10 10.83 11.97
CA ARG A 35 27.82 11.51 12.10
C ARG A 35 26.68 10.77 11.40
N LEU A 36 26.90 10.30 10.18
CA LEU A 36 25.88 9.57 9.42
C LEU A 36 25.55 8.21 10.05
N ASN A 37 26.56 7.45 10.49
CA ASN A 37 26.33 6.19 11.21
C ASN A 37 25.55 6.40 12.51
N TRP A 38 25.94 7.41 13.30
CA TRP A 38 25.24 7.75 14.53
C TRP A 38 23.79 8.18 14.26
N THR A 39 23.57 9.02 13.25
CA THR A 39 22.22 9.46 12.87
C THR A 39 21.34 8.29 12.46
N LYS A 40 21.86 7.41 11.60
CA LYS A 40 21.14 6.20 11.18
C LYS A 40 20.75 5.32 12.36
N ALA A 41 21.69 5.02 13.26
CA ALA A 41 21.44 4.13 14.40
C ALA A 41 20.44 4.70 15.43
N ASN A 42 20.33 6.03 15.55
CA ASN A 42 19.49 6.67 16.56
C ASN A 42 18.13 7.15 16.04
N TYR A 43 17.99 7.39 14.73
CA TYR A 43 16.80 8.03 14.15
C TYR A 43 16.06 7.20 13.10
N LEU A 44 16.73 6.27 12.39
CA LEU A 44 16.04 5.41 11.42
C LEU A 44 15.66 4.09 12.09
N ARG A 45 14.36 3.94 12.34
CA ARG A 45 13.71 2.69 12.75
C ARG A 45 12.28 2.68 12.24
N ALA A 46 11.69 1.51 12.07
CA ALA A 46 10.32 1.35 11.57
C ALA A 46 9.30 2.30 12.22
N GLU A 47 9.35 2.47 13.54
CA GLU A 47 8.44 3.33 14.31
C GLU A 47 8.57 4.82 13.93
N THR A 48 9.80 5.34 13.84
CA THR A 48 10.04 6.75 13.51
C THR A 48 9.74 7.04 12.04
N ILE A 49 10.00 6.08 11.17
CA ILE A 49 9.67 6.15 9.75
C ILE A 49 8.15 6.16 9.57
N THR A 50 7.42 5.28 10.27
CA THR A 50 5.96 5.20 10.22
C THR A 50 5.33 6.51 10.69
N SER A 51 5.76 7.04 11.84
CA SER A 51 5.29 8.32 12.35
C SER A 51 5.62 9.50 11.43
N ALA A 52 6.83 9.53 10.85
CA ALA A 52 7.19 10.55 9.86
C ALA A 52 6.36 10.44 8.58
N ASN A 53 6.06 9.22 8.14
CA ASN A 53 5.26 8.96 6.95
C ASN A 53 3.81 9.42 7.15
N ALA A 54 3.20 9.14 8.31
CA ALA A 54 1.87 9.61 8.67
C ALA A 54 1.76 11.13 8.52
N ARG A 55 2.75 11.89 9.00
CA ARG A 55 2.76 13.35 8.86
C ARG A 55 2.75 13.83 7.39
N LEU A 56 3.45 13.13 6.49
CA LEU A 56 3.42 13.48 5.06
C LEU A 56 2.08 13.14 4.43
N VAL A 57 1.51 12.00 4.79
CA VAL A 57 0.19 11.53 4.31
C VAL A 57 -0.91 12.48 4.77
N ASP A 58 -0.91 12.85 6.05
CA ASP A 58 -1.91 13.74 6.64
C ASP A 58 -1.83 15.14 6.00
N PHE A 59 -0.62 15.64 5.77
CA PHE A 59 -0.45 16.93 5.10
C PHE A 59 -0.86 16.88 3.63
N GLN A 60 -0.52 15.81 2.90
CA GLN A 60 -0.99 15.59 1.53
C GLN A 60 -2.52 15.65 1.46
N ALA A 61 -3.21 15.01 2.41
CA ALA A 61 -4.67 14.99 2.46
C ALA A 61 -5.30 16.39 2.64
N THR A 62 -4.55 17.38 3.17
CA THR A 62 -5.05 18.76 3.30
C THR A 62 -4.99 19.57 2.01
N LEU A 63 -4.26 19.09 0.98
CA LEU A 63 -4.05 19.85 -0.25
C LEU A 63 -5.31 19.82 -1.13
N PRO A 64 -5.72 20.97 -1.71
CA PRO A 64 -6.91 21.03 -2.56
C PRO A 64 -6.85 20.07 -3.75
N LEU A 65 -5.69 19.98 -4.42
CA LEU A 65 -5.50 19.04 -5.52
C LEU A 65 -5.65 17.56 -5.08
N ALA A 66 -5.22 17.21 -3.87
CA ALA A 66 -5.37 15.85 -3.36
C ALA A 66 -6.85 15.49 -3.16
N GLN A 67 -7.65 16.43 -2.65
CA GLN A 67 -9.09 16.27 -2.45
C GLN A 67 -9.87 16.11 -3.75
N ILE A 68 -9.33 16.56 -4.89
CA ILE A 68 -9.93 16.32 -6.22
C ILE A 68 -9.76 14.85 -6.65
N TRP A 69 -8.66 14.20 -6.27
CA TRP A 69 -8.41 12.80 -6.66
C TRP A 69 -9.23 11.77 -5.87
N GLY A 70 -9.60 12.11 -4.63
CA GLY A 70 -10.38 11.28 -3.72
C GLY A 70 -10.40 11.81 -2.28
N GLY A 71 -11.31 11.30 -1.45
CA GLY A 71 -11.46 11.72 -0.05
C GLY A 71 -10.59 10.93 0.93
N GLY A 72 -9.85 9.91 0.45
CA GLY A 72 -9.05 9.03 1.30
C GLY A 72 -9.78 7.78 1.78
N GLU A 73 -11.01 7.54 1.32
CA GLU A 73 -11.83 6.37 1.68
C GLU A 73 -11.56 5.14 0.80
N VAL A 74 -10.88 5.33 -0.33
CA VAL A 74 -10.50 4.25 -1.25
C VAL A 74 -8.98 4.03 -1.21
N ALA A 75 -8.59 2.76 -1.13
CA ALA A 75 -7.20 2.33 -1.16
C ALA A 75 -6.97 1.17 -2.13
N SER A 76 -5.71 0.94 -2.47
CA SER A 76 -5.26 -0.31 -3.07
C SER A 76 -4.08 -0.90 -2.32
N ALA A 77 -3.96 -2.22 -2.34
CA ALA A 77 -2.77 -2.92 -1.87
C ALA A 77 -2.14 -3.81 -2.94
N ASP A 78 -0.84 -3.60 -3.18
CA ASP A 78 -0.07 -4.36 -4.15
C ASP A 78 1.39 -4.60 -3.69
N GLY A 79 1.96 -5.71 -4.15
CA GLY A 79 3.29 -6.18 -3.77
C GLY A 79 4.38 -5.77 -4.75
N MET A 80 5.28 -4.90 -4.29
CA MET A 80 6.53 -4.60 -4.98
C MET A 80 7.60 -5.63 -4.65
N ARG A 81 8.09 -6.34 -5.67
CA ARG A 81 8.97 -7.52 -5.49
C ARG A 81 10.44 -7.13 -5.64
N PHE A 82 11.29 -7.58 -4.72
CA PHE A 82 12.73 -7.31 -4.73
C PHE A 82 13.53 -8.62 -4.67
N VAL A 83 14.54 -8.73 -5.52
CA VAL A 83 15.52 -9.81 -5.41
C VAL A 83 16.36 -9.60 -4.16
N THR A 84 16.55 -10.66 -3.39
CA THR A 84 17.31 -10.65 -2.13
C THR A 84 18.34 -11.76 -2.16
N PRO A 85 19.56 -11.50 -2.65
CA PRO A 85 20.59 -12.54 -2.80
C PRO A 85 21.05 -13.14 -1.47
N VAL A 86 20.90 -12.37 -0.39
CA VAL A 86 21.26 -12.80 0.97
C VAL A 86 20.19 -13.74 1.54
N ARG A 87 20.63 -14.75 2.31
CA ARG A 87 19.71 -15.67 2.99
C ARG A 87 19.09 -14.95 4.21
N THR A 88 17.77 -14.83 4.22
CA THR A 88 16.99 -14.21 5.30
C THR A 88 15.74 -15.04 5.57
N ILE A 89 15.03 -14.75 6.67
CA ILE A 89 13.77 -15.43 7.02
C ILE A 89 12.67 -15.13 5.98
N ASN A 90 12.65 -13.90 5.46
CA ASN A 90 11.63 -13.45 4.50
C ASN A 90 11.98 -13.79 3.04
N ALA A 91 13.25 -14.05 2.72
CA ALA A 91 13.66 -14.30 1.34
C ALA A 91 13.33 -15.74 0.91
N GLY A 92 12.29 -15.87 0.08
CA GLY A 92 11.82 -17.15 -0.46
C GLY A 92 12.10 -17.31 -1.96
N PRO A 93 12.35 -18.55 -2.46
CA PRO A 93 12.41 -18.80 -3.89
C PRO A 93 11.02 -18.75 -4.50
N ASN A 94 10.87 -18.07 -5.64
CA ASN A 94 9.64 -18.07 -6.43
C ASN A 94 9.97 -17.89 -7.91
N ARG A 95 9.80 -18.96 -8.70
CA ARG A 95 10.22 -18.95 -10.11
C ARG A 95 9.48 -17.94 -10.98
N LYS A 96 8.22 -17.64 -10.63
CA LYS A 96 7.41 -16.63 -11.33
C LYS A 96 7.97 -15.22 -11.12
N TYR A 97 8.37 -14.89 -9.88
CA TYR A 97 8.72 -13.51 -9.51
C TYR A 97 10.22 -13.23 -9.49
N PHE A 98 11.05 -14.23 -9.18
CA PHE A 98 12.48 -14.07 -8.96
C PHE A 98 13.33 -14.97 -9.87
N GLY A 99 12.72 -15.75 -10.77
CA GLY A 99 13.43 -16.72 -11.60
C GLY A 99 14.15 -17.77 -10.75
N ASN A 100 15.46 -17.93 -10.95
CA ASN A 100 16.28 -18.83 -10.13
C ASN A 100 16.74 -18.21 -8.80
N ASN A 101 16.39 -16.94 -8.55
CA ASN A 101 16.75 -16.25 -7.32
C ASN A 101 15.67 -16.39 -6.25
N ARG A 102 15.94 -15.79 -5.10
CA ARG A 102 14.99 -15.60 -4.00
C ARG A 102 14.73 -14.11 -3.81
N GLY A 103 13.64 -13.77 -3.15
CA GLY A 103 13.28 -12.38 -2.93
C GLY A 103 12.25 -12.19 -1.82
N ILE A 104 12.02 -10.91 -1.55
CA ILE A 104 11.02 -10.42 -0.61
C ILE A 104 9.97 -9.61 -1.39
N THR A 105 8.78 -9.48 -0.82
CA THR A 105 7.75 -8.58 -1.33
C THR A 105 7.55 -7.46 -0.32
N TRP A 106 7.64 -6.22 -0.78
CA TRP A 106 7.19 -5.05 -0.04
C TRP A 106 5.73 -4.80 -0.42
N TYR A 107 4.83 -5.13 0.50
CA TYR A 107 3.40 -5.01 0.29
C TYR A 107 2.94 -3.61 0.67
N ASN A 108 2.53 -2.82 -0.32
CA ASN A 108 2.26 -1.39 -0.19
C ASN A 108 0.79 -1.08 -0.25
N PHE A 109 0.38 -0.10 0.56
CA PHE A 109 -0.97 0.44 0.59
C PHE A 109 -0.97 1.88 0.09
N VAL A 110 -1.80 2.16 -0.90
CA VAL A 110 -1.85 3.45 -1.60
C VAL A 110 -3.27 3.97 -1.59
N SER A 111 -3.46 5.21 -1.16
CA SER A 111 -4.76 5.89 -1.17
C SER A 111 -5.13 6.36 -2.58
N ASP A 112 -6.40 6.69 -2.77
CA ASP A 112 -6.88 7.44 -3.94
C ASP A 112 -6.29 8.85 -4.07
N GLN A 113 -5.62 9.36 -3.03
CA GLN A 113 -4.86 10.61 -3.02
C GLN A 113 -3.36 10.43 -3.37
N TYR A 114 -2.98 9.27 -3.92
CA TYR A 114 -1.61 8.88 -4.32
C TYR A 114 -0.59 8.68 -3.18
N SER A 115 -0.99 8.91 -1.92
CA SER A 115 -0.11 8.73 -0.76
C SER A 115 -0.02 7.26 -0.37
N GLY A 116 1.20 6.79 -0.08
CA GLY A 116 1.41 5.44 0.46
C GLY A 116 1.29 5.46 1.97
N PHE A 117 0.19 4.97 2.53
CA PHE A 117 -0.10 5.16 3.96
C PHE A 117 0.42 4.04 4.86
N HIS A 118 0.71 2.87 4.29
CA HIS A 118 1.27 1.75 5.03
C HIS A 118 2.08 0.83 4.12
N GLY A 119 2.98 0.03 4.69
CA GLY A 119 3.73 -0.96 3.94
C GLY A 119 4.41 -2.00 4.83
N ILE A 120 4.32 -3.27 4.44
CA ILE A 120 4.80 -4.42 5.21
C ILE A 120 5.78 -5.24 4.38
N VAL A 121 6.84 -5.76 4.99
CA VAL A 121 7.76 -6.70 4.34
C VAL A 121 7.25 -8.12 4.55
N ILE A 122 6.85 -8.77 3.47
CA ILE A 122 6.31 -10.14 3.51
C ILE A 122 7.20 -11.11 2.72
N PRO A 123 7.22 -12.40 3.12
CA PRO A 123 7.88 -13.42 2.33
C PRO A 123 7.33 -13.52 0.90
N GLY A 124 8.21 -13.60 -0.11
CA GLY A 124 7.85 -13.64 -1.53
C GLY A 124 7.11 -14.91 -2.02
N THR A 125 6.69 -15.77 -1.09
CA THR A 125 5.98 -17.04 -1.32
C THR A 125 4.56 -17.06 -0.74
N LEU A 126 4.20 -16.12 0.14
CA LEU A 126 2.89 -16.10 0.78
C LEU A 126 1.82 -15.49 -0.12
N ARG A 127 0.55 -15.81 0.15
CA ARG A 127 -0.58 -15.15 -0.50
C ARG A 127 -0.73 -13.75 0.09
N ASP A 128 -0.54 -12.75 -0.78
CA ASP A 128 -0.60 -11.32 -0.44
C ASP A 128 -1.91 -10.93 0.28
N SER A 129 -3.03 -11.60 -0.05
CA SER A 129 -4.36 -11.33 0.52
C SER A 129 -4.49 -11.44 2.03
N ILE A 130 -3.61 -12.20 2.72
CA ILE A 130 -3.65 -12.35 4.17
C ILE A 130 -3.24 -11.05 4.88
N PHE A 131 -2.35 -10.28 4.26
CA PHE A 131 -1.76 -9.08 4.85
C PHE A 131 -2.52 -7.80 4.53
N VAL A 132 -3.47 -7.84 3.59
CA VAL A 132 -4.29 -6.68 3.19
C VAL A 132 -5.02 -6.10 4.40
N LEU A 133 -5.72 -6.95 5.13
CA LEU A 133 -6.53 -6.52 6.25
C LEU A 133 -5.67 -6.12 7.46
N GLU A 134 -4.50 -6.74 7.62
CA GLU A 134 -3.51 -6.34 8.63
C GLU A 134 -3.07 -4.89 8.42
N GLY A 135 -2.61 -4.57 7.21
CA GLY A 135 -2.13 -3.21 6.92
C GLY A 135 -3.22 -2.14 6.98
N LEU A 136 -4.49 -2.48 6.78
CA LEU A 136 -5.61 -1.55 6.98
C LEU A 136 -5.87 -1.25 8.47
N LEU A 137 -5.72 -2.25 9.34
CA LEU A 137 -5.97 -2.09 10.78
C LEU A 137 -4.78 -1.47 11.52
N GLU A 138 -3.56 -1.68 11.02
CA GLU A 138 -2.32 -1.24 11.69
C GLU A 138 -1.78 0.11 11.18
N GLN A 139 -2.44 0.77 10.24
CA GLN A 139 -2.03 2.07 9.73
C GLN A 139 -2.18 3.19 10.78
N GLU A 140 -1.25 4.15 10.80
CA GLU A 140 -1.19 5.24 11.80
C GLU A 140 -1.49 6.64 11.21
N THR A 141 -2.11 6.70 10.03
CA THR A 141 -2.41 7.95 9.32
C THR A 141 -3.84 8.43 9.62
N GLY A 142 -4.11 9.70 9.33
CA GLY A 142 -5.44 10.31 9.42
C GLY A 142 -6.41 9.85 8.33
N LEU A 143 -5.97 9.03 7.37
CA LEU A 143 -6.86 8.44 6.36
C LEU A 143 -7.75 7.37 7.00
N ASN A 144 -8.96 7.21 6.46
CA ASN A 144 -9.91 6.19 6.88
C ASN A 144 -10.44 5.39 5.68
N PRO A 145 -9.59 4.57 5.04
CA PRO A 145 -10.00 3.76 3.89
C PRO A 145 -11.06 2.73 4.30
N THR A 146 -12.23 2.80 3.66
CA THR A 146 -13.34 1.86 3.85
C THR A 146 -13.41 0.82 2.73
N GLU A 147 -12.86 1.13 1.56
CA GLU A 147 -12.79 0.23 0.41
C GLU A 147 -11.33 -0.03 0.02
N ILE A 148 -10.99 -1.31 -0.21
CA ILE A 148 -9.65 -1.69 -0.68
C ILE A 148 -9.70 -2.54 -1.94
N MET A 149 -8.82 -2.19 -2.87
CA MET A 149 -8.67 -2.84 -4.16
C MET A 149 -7.36 -3.62 -4.20
N THR A 150 -7.40 -4.85 -4.67
CA THR A 150 -6.21 -5.71 -4.79
C THR A 150 -6.23 -6.46 -6.11
N ASP A 151 -5.10 -7.04 -6.50
CA ASP A 151 -5.10 -8.05 -7.56
C ASP A 151 -5.84 -9.33 -7.14
N THR A 152 -6.26 -10.13 -8.14
CA THR A 152 -7.05 -11.37 -7.95
C THR A 152 -6.41 -12.37 -6.99
N ALA A 153 -5.09 -12.27 -6.78
CA ALA A 153 -4.29 -13.22 -6.02
C ALA A 153 -4.71 -13.27 -4.53
N GLY A 154 -5.64 -14.17 -4.21
CA GLY A 154 -6.04 -14.48 -2.84
C GLY A 154 -7.43 -14.00 -2.41
N ALA A 155 -8.30 -13.67 -3.37
CA ALA A 155 -9.73 -13.43 -3.14
C ALA A 155 -10.50 -14.72 -2.77
N SER A 156 -10.31 -15.20 -1.53
CA SER A 156 -11.07 -16.31 -0.96
C SER A 156 -12.32 -15.83 -0.25
N GLU A 157 -13.30 -16.73 -0.09
CA GLU A 157 -14.53 -16.46 0.66
C GLU A 157 -14.19 -16.03 2.09
N LEU A 158 -13.19 -16.65 2.74
CA LEU A 158 -12.76 -16.25 4.08
C LEU A 158 -12.35 -14.77 4.14
N VAL A 159 -11.60 -14.27 3.15
CA VAL A 159 -11.17 -12.88 3.09
C VAL A 159 -12.38 -11.96 2.93
N PHE A 160 -13.28 -12.23 1.98
CA PHE A 160 -14.53 -11.46 1.84
C PHE A 160 -15.34 -11.43 3.15
N GLY A 161 -15.41 -12.55 3.86
CA GLY A 161 -16.12 -12.66 5.13
C GLY A 161 -15.50 -11.80 6.23
N LEU A 162 -14.16 -11.80 6.35
CA LEU A 162 -13.45 -10.99 7.34
C LEU A 162 -13.57 -9.48 7.06
N PHE A 163 -13.46 -9.08 5.79
CA PHE A 163 -13.63 -7.69 5.37
C PHE A 163 -15.01 -7.18 5.73
N TRP A 164 -16.05 -7.91 5.33
CA TRP A 164 -17.43 -7.56 5.68
C TRP A 164 -17.66 -7.49 7.18
N LEU A 165 -17.14 -8.48 7.93
CA LEU A 165 -17.30 -8.55 9.38
C LEU A 165 -16.69 -7.34 10.10
N LEU A 166 -15.64 -6.75 9.53
CA LEU A 166 -14.97 -5.57 10.05
C LEU A 166 -15.52 -4.25 9.49
N GLY A 167 -16.47 -4.31 8.55
CA GLY A 167 -17.10 -3.15 7.94
C GLY A 167 -16.30 -2.54 6.79
N TYR A 168 -15.45 -3.32 6.12
CA TYR A 168 -14.68 -2.90 4.96
C TYR A 168 -15.21 -3.54 3.67
N GLN A 169 -15.15 -2.79 2.58
CA GLN A 169 -15.43 -3.27 1.24
C GLN A 169 -14.14 -3.85 0.61
N PHE A 170 -14.18 -5.12 0.23
CA PHE A 170 -13.09 -5.78 -0.48
C PHE A 170 -13.40 -5.85 -1.97
N SER A 171 -12.57 -5.20 -2.79
CA SER A 171 -12.83 -4.99 -4.22
C SER A 171 -11.68 -5.52 -5.10
N PRO A 172 -11.45 -6.85 -5.13
CA PRO A 172 -10.35 -7.43 -5.90
C PRO A 172 -10.62 -7.37 -7.41
N ARG A 173 -9.66 -6.91 -8.21
CA ARG A 173 -9.75 -7.04 -9.67
C ARG A 173 -9.77 -8.51 -10.04
N LEU A 174 -10.80 -8.96 -10.75
CA LEU A 174 -10.95 -10.36 -11.15
C LEU A 174 -10.49 -10.53 -12.60
N ALA A 175 -9.45 -11.33 -12.80
CA ALA A 175 -8.96 -11.68 -14.14
C ALA A 175 -9.93 -12.62 -14.89
N ASP A 176 -10.62 -13.51 -14.17
CA ASP A 176 -11.63 -14.42 -14.72
C ASP A 176 -12.85 -14.47 -13.78
N ALA A 177 -13.83 -13.61 -14.06
CA ALA A 177 -15.11 -13.62 -13.33
C ALA A 177 -15.99 -14.83 -13.73
N GLY A 178 -15.81 -15.37 -14.94
CA GLY A 178 -16.63 -16.46 -15.48
C GLY A 178 -16.41 -17.81 -14.79
N ALA A 179 -15.22 -18.03 -14.23
CA ALA A 179 -14.91 -19.21 -13.41
C ALA A 179 -15.45 -19.12 -11.96
N SER A 180 -16.03 -17.99 -11.55
CA SER A 180 -16.49 -17.81 -10.16
C SER A 180 -17.83 -18.51 -9.90
N VAL A 181 -17.97 -19.08 -8.71
CA VAL A 181 -19.21 -19.71 -8.25
C VAL A 181 -20.08 -18.67 -7.54
N PHE A 182 -21.33 -18.54 -7.97
CA PHE A 182 -22.35 -17.73 -7.31
C PHE A 182 -23.14 -18.59 -6.33
N TRP A 183 -23.53 -18.00 -5.20
CA TRP A 183 -24.14 -18.72 -4.09
C TRP A 183 -25.58 -18.29 -3.88
N ARG A 184 -26.48 -19.28 -3.75
CA ARG A 184 -27.88 -19.08 -3.40
C ARG A 184 -28.08 -19.09 -1.89
N MET A 185 -29.04 -18.31 -1.42
CA MET A 185 -29.53 -18.40 -0.04
C MET A 185 -30.55 -19.53 0.15
N ASP A 186 -31.38 -19.75 -0.86
CA ASP A 186 -32.37 -20.81 -0.90
C ASP A 186 -32.12 -21.69 -2.14
N HIS A 187 -32.21 -23.00 -1.95
CA HIS A 187 -32.05 -24.00 -3.01
C HIS A 187 -33.16 -23.88 -4.04
N ASP A 188 -34.39 -23.63 -3.59
CA ASP A 188 -35.58 -23.66 -4.43
C ASP A 188 -35.89 -22.28 -5.06
N ALA A 189 -35.08 -21.26 -4.75
CA ALA A 189 -35.23 -19.94 -5.35
C ALA A 189 -34.85 -19.94 -6.83
N ASP A 190 -35.73 -19.39 -7.67
CA ASP A 190 -35.49 -19.17 -9.09
C ASP A 190 -34.86 -17.79 -9.34
N TYR A 191 -33.65 -17.75 -9.90
CA TYR A 191 -32.95 -16.53 -10.29
C TYR A 191 -32.98 -16.30 -11.82
N GLY A 192 -33.86 -16.99 -12.54
CA GLY A 192 -34.04 -16.87 -13.99
C GLY A 192 -32.76 -17.21 -14.75
N VAL A 193 -32.29 -16.27 -15.58
CA VAL A 193 -31.09 -16.45 -16.42
C VAL A 193 -29.81 -16.68 -15.62
N LEU A 194 -29.78 -16.28 -14.34
CA LEU A 194 -28.61 -16.47 -13.47
C LEU A 194 -28.55 -17.88 -12.87
N ASN A 195 -29.54 -18.74 -13.18
CA ASN A 195 -29.60 -20.06 -12.58
C ASN A 195 -28.36 -20.93 -12.89
N ASP A 196 -27.83 -20.80 -14.10
CA ASP A 196 -26.70 -21.59 -14.60
C ASP A 196 -25.36 -21.24 -13.93
N ILE A 197 -25.24 -20.05 -13.35
CA ILE A 197 -24.03 -19.58 -12.66
C ILE A 197 -24.15 -19.72 -11.12
N ALA A 198 -25.38 -19.69 -10.59
CA ALA A 198 -25.69 -19.83 -9.18
C ALA A 198 -25.70 -21.30 -8.73
N ARG A 199 -24.52 -21.94 -8.78
CA ARG A 199 -24.34 -23.38 -8.53
C ARG A 199 -24.06 -23.73 -7.07
N GLY A 200 -23.68 -22.76 -6.23
CA GLY A 200 -23.40 -22.96 -4.81
C GLY A 200 -24.62 -22.67 -3.94
N GLN A 201 -24.68 -23.27 -2.75
CA GLN A 201 -25.67 -22.95 -1.72
C GLN A 201 -24.96 -22.51 -0.44
N SER A 202 -25.32 -21.34 0.08
CA SER A 202 -24.84 -20.87 1.38
C SER A 202 -25.76 -21.36 2.50
N ASP A 203 -25.19 -21.68 3.66
CA ASP A 203 -25.95 -22.10 4.84
C ASP A 203 -25.96 -21.00 5.92
N PRO A 204 -26.98 -20.12 5.96
CA PRO A 204 -27.03 -19.03 6.92
C PRO A 204 -27.12 -19.50 8.38
N ARG A 205 -27.54 -20.75 8.63
CA ARG A 205 -27.63 -21.29 10.00
C ARG A 205 -26.27 -21.35 10.68
N LYS A 206 -25.19 -21.59 9.92
CA LYS A 206 -23.83 -21.58 10.45
C LYS A 206 -23.42 -20.19 10.95
N ILE A 207 -23.89 -19.14 10.27
CA ILE A 207 -23.67 -17.75 10.65
C ILE A 207 -24.38 -17.48 11.98
N VAL A 208 -25.66 -17.84 12.07
CA VAL A 208 -26.46 -17.66 13.29
C VAL A 208 -25.85 -18.41 14.49
N LEU A 209 -25.42 -19.66 14.29
CA LEU A 209 -24.84 -20.49 15.35
C LEU A 209 -23.48 -20.00 15.88
N GLN A 210 -22.79 -19.12 15.15
CA GLN A 210 -21.44 -18.64 15.49
C GLN A 210 -21.38 -17.11 15.57
N TRP A 211 -22.53 -16.43 15.56
CA TRP A 211 -22.60 -14.97 15.49
C TRP A 211 -21.79 -14.30 16.58
N ASP A 212 -21.97 -14.72 17.83
CA ASP A 212 -21.27 -14.14 18.98
C ASP A 212 -19.75 -14.31 18.86
N GLU A 213 -19.27 -15.46 18.39
CA GLU A 213 -17.83 -15.71 18.18
C GLU A 213 -17.26 -14.87 17.02
N MET A 214 -18.05 -14.67 15.96
CA MET A 214 -17.67 -13.78 14.87
C MET A 214 -17.51 -12.34 15.36
N ILE A 215 -18.48 -11.82 16.13
CA ILE A 215 -18.42 -10.46 16.68
C ILE A 215 -17.26 -10.31 17.68
N ARG A 216 -17.00 -11.31 18.55
CA ARG A 216 -15.83 -11.31 19.45
C ARG A 216 -14.52 -11.28 18.68
N THR A 217 -14.44 -12.04 17.58
CA THR A 217 -13.27 -12.05 16.69
C THR A 217 -13.07 -10.67 16.06
N ALA A 218 -14.14 -10.08 15.53
CA ALA A 218 -14.12 -8.75 14.93
C ALA A 218 -13.64 -7.69 15.93
N GLY A 219 -14.18 -7.70 17.14
CA GLY A 219 -13.76 -6.80 18.23
C GLY A 219 -12.30 -7.01 18.62
N SER A 220 -11.83 -8.26 18.72
CA SER A 220 -10.43 -8.56 19.04
C SER A 220 -9.46 -8.03 17.98
N LEU A 221 -9.84 -8.12 16.70
CA LEU A 221 -9.05 -7.57 15.59
C LEU A 221 -9.06 -6.03 15.62
N LYS A 222 -10.24 -5.39 15.74
CA LYS A 222 -10.34 -3.92 15.80
C LYS A 222 -9.63 -3.31 17.01
N LEU A 223 -9.55 -4.03 18.11
CA LEU A 223 -8.85 -3.61 19.33
C LEU A 223 -7.36 -3.97 19.34
N GLY A 224 -6.82 -4.54 18.25
CA GLY A 224 -5.41 -4.92 18.13
C GLY A 224 -4.97 -6.00 19.12
N LYS A 225 -5.90 -6.83 19.63
CA LYS A 225 -5.57 -7.90 20.60
C LYS A 225 -4.93 -9.11 19.93
N VAL A 226 -5.18 -9.31 18.64
CA VAL A 226 -4.64 -10.39 17.81
C VAL A 226 -4.30 -9.84 16.44
N GLN A 227 -3.13 -10.18 15.91
CA GLN A 227 -2.75 -9.85 14.53
C GLN A 227 -3.59 -10.65 13.53
N VAL A 228 -4.03 -9.99 12.46
CA VAL A 228 -4.87 -10.59 11.42
C VAL A 228 -4.18 -11.78 10.77
N SER A 229 -2.91 -11.65 10.37
CA SER A 229 -2.18 -12.72 9.71
C SER A 229 -2.03 -13.96 10.59
N VAL A 230 -1.85 -13.79 11.90
CA VAL A 230 -1.81 -14.89 12.87
C VAL A 230 -3.16 -15.59 12.96
N LEU A 231 -4.25 -14.84 13.07
CA LEU A 231 -5.60 -15.39 13.08
C LEU A 231 -5.89 -16.17 11.78
N VAL A 232 -5.68 -15.55 10.62
CA VAL A 232 -5.96 -16.16 9.31
C VAL A 232 -5.14 -17.43 9.12
N ARG A 233 -3.85 -17.43 9.50
CA ARG A 233 -3.03 -18.65 9.47
C ARG A 233 -3.58 -19.74 10.38
N SER A 234 -4.07 -19.39 11.56
CA SER A 234 -4.70 -20.34 12.49
C SER A 234 -5.98 -20.93 11.89
N LEU A 235 -6.85 -20.09 11.33
CA LEU A 235 -8.11 -20.51 10.70
C LEU A 235 -7.88 -21.43 9.49
N LEU A 236 -6.78 -21.22 8.75
CA LEU A 236 -6.40 -22.00 7.57
C LEU A 236 -5.51 -23.22 7.88
N LYS A 237 -5.11 -23.45 9.14
CA LYS A 237 -4.18 -24.53 9.52
C LYS A 237 -4.81 -25.92 9.46
N SER A 238 -6.12 -26.02 9.68
CA SER A 238 -6.83 -27.30 9.80
C SER A 238 -7.47 -27.73 8.48
N GLU A 239 -7.32 -29.00 8.12
CA GLU A 239 -8.06 -29.62 7.00
C GLU A 239 -9.57 -29.66 7.25
N ARG A 240 -9.98 -29.61 8.53
CA ARG A 240 -11.38 -29.47 8.94
C ARG A 240 -11.59 -28.08 9.53
N PRO A 241 -12.22 -27.15 8.79
CA PRO A 241 -12.42 -25.79 9.30
C PRO A 241 -13.35 -25.82 10.51
N SER A 242 -13.02 -25.02 11.54
CA SER A 242 -13.82 -24.87 12.75
C SER A 242 -15.20 -24.27 12.44
N GLY A 243 -16.14 -24.35 13.40
CA GLY A 243 -17.45 -23.70 13.25
C GLY A 243 -17.33 -22.22 12.91
N LEU A 244 -16.46 -21.50 13.62
CA LEU A 244 -16.15 -20.09 13.36
C LEU A 244 -15.58 -19.87 11.94
N THR A 245 -14.59 -20.66 11.51
CA THR A 245 -14.04 -20.55 10.14
C THR A 245 -15.13 -20.77 9.09
N GLN A 246 -15.99 -21.78 9.28
CA GLN A 246 -17.09 -22.06 8.36
C GLN A 246 -18.08 -20.91 8.32
N ALA A 247 -18.46 -20.34 9.46
CA ALA A 247 -19.39 -19.22 9.53
C ALA A 247 -18.86 -17.97 8.80
N ILE A 248 -17.58 -17.62 8.97
CA ILE A 248 -16.95 -16.51 8.24
C ILE A 248 -16.93 -16.80 6.73
N ILE A 249 -16.65 -18.04 6.33
CA ILE A 249 -16.71 -18.44 4.92
C ILE A 249 -18.13 -18.31 4.35
N GLU A 250 -19.19 -18.69 5.09
CA GLU A 250 -20.57 -18.53 4.62
C GLU A 250 -20.94 -17.06 4.38
N VAL A 251 -20.61 -16.16 5.33
CA VAL A 251 -20.75 -14.71 5.13
C VAL A 251 -19.95 -14.25 3.91
N GLY A 252 -18.74 -14.76 3.76
CA GLY A 252 -17.87 -14.47 2.64
C GLY A 252 -18.43 -14.86 1.27
N ARG A 253 -19.13 -16.00 1.19
CA ARG A 253 -19.82 -16.45 -0.03
C ARG A 253 -20.91 -15.49 -0.46
N ILE A 254 -21.71 -14.99 0.49
CA ILE A 254 -22.76 -14.01 0.24
C ILE A 254 -22.13 -12.72 -0.30
N ASN A 255 -21.16 -12.17 0.42
CA ASN A 255 -20.52 -10.90 0.04
C ASN A 255 -19.75 -10.98 -1.28
N LYS A 256 -19.05 -12.10 -1.52
CA LYS A 256 -18.40 -12.36 -2.81
C LYS A 256 -19.40 -12.43 -3.95
N THR A 257 -20.56 -13.07 -3.73
CA THR A 257 -21.63 -13.15 -4.74
C THR A 257 -22.19 -11.77 -5.07
N LEU A 258 -22.49 -10.95 -4.06
CA LEU A 258 -22.96 -9.56 -4.25
C LEU A 258 -21.91 -8.71 -4.98
N TYR A 259 -20.65 -8.81 -4.56
CA TYR A 259 -19.53 -8.14 -5.23
C TYR A 259 -19.43 -8.54 -6.70
N LEU A 260 -19.49 -9.85 -7.00
CA LEU A 260 -19.41 -10.36 -8.37
C LEU A 260 -20.53 -9.85 -9.26
N LEU A 261 -21.77 -9.80 -8.75
CA LEU A 261 -22.92 -9.27 -9.48
C LEU A 261 -22.69 -7.80 -9.84
N ASN A 262 -22.31 -6.97 -8.85
CA ASN A 262 -21.98 -5.56 -9.09
C ASN A 262 -20.81 -5.39 -10.06
N TYR A 263 -19.75 -6.20 -9.91
CA TYR A 263 -18.58 -6.15 -10.78
C TYR A 263 -18.90 -6.54 -12.23
N ILE A 264 -19.90 -7.39 -12.47
CA ILE A 264 -20.32 -7.78 -13.82
C ILE A 264 -21.26 -6.72 -14.45
N ASP A 265 -22.16 -6.16 -13.65
CA ASP A 265 -23.18 -5.23 -14.12
C ASP A 265 -22.63 -3.82 -14.37
N ASP A 266 -21.78 -3.31 -13.47
CA ASP A 266 -21.32 -1.92 -13.47
C ASP A 266 -19.91 -1.78 -14.10
N GLU A 267 -19.85 -1.20 -15.31
CA GLU A 267 -18.59 -0.91 -15.99
C GLU A 267 -17.76 0.16 -15.26
N ASP A 268 -18.40 1.20 -14.73
CA ASP A 268 -17.73 2.32 -14.07
C ASP A 268 -17.08 1.84 -12.76
N TYR A 269 -17.74 0.93 -12.03
CA TYR A 269 -17.17 0.26 -10.86
C TYR A 269 -15.90 -0.52 -11.22
N ARG A 270 -15.93 -1.32 -12.30
CA ARG A 270 -14.72 -2.03 -12.79
C ARG A 270 -13.61 -1.05 -13.19
N ARG A 271 -13.95 0.02 -13.90
CA ARG A 271 -13.00 1.03 -14.35
C ARG A 271 -12.35 1.73 -13.16
N ARG A 272 -13.12 2.06 -12.11
CA ARG A 272 -12.61 2.64 -10.86
C ARG A 272 -11.60 1.73 -10.18
N ILE A 273 -11.91 0.43 -10.08
CA ILE A 273 -10.98 -0.57 -9.53
C ILE A 273 -9.66 -0.60 -10.32
N LEU A 274 -9.75 -0.63 -11.65
CA LEU A 274 -8.57 -0.63 -12.51
C LEU A 274 -7.74 0.65 -12.36
N THR A 275 -8.39 1.82 -12.33
CA THR A 275 -7.71 3.10 -12.15
C THR A 275 -6.91 3.13 -10.86
N GLN A 276 -7.50 2.68 -9.74
CA GLN A 276 -6.80 2.68 -8.47
C GLN A 276 -5.59 1.72 -8.47
N LEU A 277 -5.73 0.53 -9.06
CA LEU A 277 -4.60 -0.40 -9.20
C LEU A 277 -3.48 0.19 -10.08
N ASN A 278 -3.83 0.86 -11.18
CA ASN A 278 -2.86 1.56 -12.04
C ASN A 278 -2.11 2.69 -11.29
N ARG A 279 -2.76 3.36 -10.32
CA ARG A 279 -2.08 4.33 -9.43
C ARG A 279 -1.02 3.64 -8.58
N GLY A 280 -1.33 2.46 -8.02
CA GLY A 280 -0.38 1.61 -7.30
C GLY A 280 0.83 1.22 -8.15
N GLU A 281 0.59 0.71 -9.36
CA GLU A 281 1.66 0.36 -10.32
C GLU A 281 2.54 1.55 -10.68
N SER A 282 1.93 2.71 -10.95
CA SER A 282 2.65 3.94 -11.28
C SER A 282 3.49 4.43 -10.10
N ARG A 283 2.99 4.29 -8.87
CA ARG A 283 3.76 4.61 -7.65
C ARG A 283 4.94 3.65 -7.47
N HIS A 284 4.76 2.36 -7.81
CA HIS A 284 5.85 1.39 -7.84
C HIS A 284 6.95 1.77 -8.84
N ALA A 285 6.60 2.37 -9.98
CA ALA A 285 7.59 2.89 -10.93
C ALA A 285 8.44 4.03 -10.31
N VAL A 286 7.82 4.96 -9.58
CA VAL A 286 8.56 6.01 -8.83
C VAL A 286 9.49 5.38 -7.79
N ALA A 287 8.98 4.44 -6.98
CA ALA A 287 9.78 3.75 -5.98
C ALA A 287 10.95 2.96 -6.59
N ARG A 288 10.76 2.35 -7.78
CA ARG A 288 11.85 1.70 -8.54
C ARG A 288 12.91 2.71 -8.97
N ALA A 289 12.49 3.87 -9.48
CA ALA A 289 13.41 4.90 -9.92
C ALA A 289 14.25 5.45 -8.75
N ILE A 290 13.64 5.60 -7.58
CA ILE A 290 14.34 5.98 -6.34
C ILE A 290 15.32 4.86 -5.94
N CYS A 291 14.85 3.62 -5.81
CA CYS A 291 15.64 2.45 -5.38
C CYS A 291 16.48 1.82 -6.51
N HIS A 292 17.46 2.58 -7.02
CA HIS A 292 18.28 2.17 -8.16
C HIS A 292 19.61 1.50 -7.78
N GLY A 293 20.14 1.77 -6.58
CA GLY A 293 21.43 1.25 -6.13
C GLY A 293 21.44 -0.28 -6.03
N GLN A 294 22.63 -0.88 -6.12
CA GLN A 294 22.84 -2.34 -6.08
C GLN A 294 21.93 -3.12 -7.05
N LYS A 295 21.63 -2.57 -8.24
CA LYS A 295 20.71 -3.14 -9.23
C LYS A 295 19.27 -3.32 -8.72
N GLY A 296 18.88 -2.56 -7.70
CA GLY A 296 17.59 -2.71 -7.03
C GLY A 296 17.48 -3.98 -6.16
N GLU A 297 18.58 -4.67 -5.88
CA GLU A 297 18.60 -5.84 -4.99
C GLU A 297 18.64 -5.40 -3.52
N ILE A 298 17.79 -5.99 -2.69
CA ILE A 298 17.81 -5.74 -1.25
C ILE A 298 18.78 -6.72 -0.60
N ARG A 299 19.79 -6.20 0.13
CA ARG A 299 20.87 -7.00 0.74
C ARG A 299 20.85 -7.01 2.28
N LYS A 300 19.73 -6.61 2.89
CA LYS A 300 19.54 -6.57 4.35
C LYS A 300 19.23 -7.97 4.89
N ARG A 301 20.00 -8.42 5.87
CA ARG A 301 19.92 -9.79 6.41
C ARG A 301 18.78 -9.99 7.40
N TYR A 302 18.52 -8.99 8.23
CA TYR A 302 17.52 -9.01 9.30
C TYR A 302 16.23 -8.32 8.84
N THR A 303 15.11 -8.72 9.42
CA THR A 303 13.78 -8.17 9.14
C THR A 303 13.74 -6.67 9.39
N ASP A 304 14.19 -6.22 10.57
CA ASP A 304 14.23 -4.80 10.94
C ASP A 304 15.01 -3.99 9.90
N GLY A 305 16.14 -4.50 9.41
CA GLY A 305 16.92 -3.84 8.37
C GLY A 305 16.22 -3.77 7.01
N GLN A 306 15.34 -4.73 6.69
CA GLN A 306 14.50 -4.70 5.48
C GLN A 306 13.35 -3.69 5.65
N GLU A 307 12.71 -3.68 6.81
CA GLU A 307 11.63 -2.75 7.17
C GLU A 307 12.13 -1.31 7.20
N ASP A 308 13.28 -1.05 7.81
CA ASP A 308 13.90 0.28 7.82
C ASP A 308 14.17 0.77 6.41
N GLN A 309 14.72 -0.09 5.54
CA GLN A 309 15.08 0.29 4.18
C GLN A 309 13.84 0.54 3.32
N LEU A 310 12.88 -0.40 3.33
CA LEU A 310 11.67 -0.32 2.51
C LEU A 310 10.68 0.72 3.04
N GLY A 311 10.60 0.89 4.36
CA GLY A 311 9.89 2.00 5.00
C GLY A 311 10.51 3.35 4.60
N THR A 312 11.84 3.46 4.61
CA THR A 312 12.53 4.68 4.13
C THR A 312 12.25 4.95 2.65
N LEU A 313 12.23 3.90 1.81
CA LEU A 313 11.81 4.02 0.42
C LEU A 313 10.37 4.54 0.31
N GLY A 314 9.45 4.02 1.11
CA GLY A 314 8.06 4.50 1.19
C GLY A 314 7.95 5.96 1.57
N LEU A 315 8.68 6.38 2.61
CA LEU A 315 8.73 7.76 3.10
C LEU A 315 9.26 8.72 2.04
N VAL A 316 10.39 8.39 1.39
CA VAL A 316 10.98 9.23 0.33
C VAL A 316 10.07 9.27 -0.90
N THR A 317 9.41 8.15 -1.24
CA THR A 317 8.41 8.14 -2.32
C THR A 317 7.25 9.10 -2.01
N ASN A 318 6.75 9.10 -0.78
CA ASN A 318 5.72 10.07 -0.36
C ASN A 318 6.22 11.51 -0.36
N ALA A 319 7.47 11.76 0.00
CA ALA A 319 8.05 13.10 -0.11
C ALA A 319 8.08 13.59 -1.57
N VAL A 320 8.38 12.72 -2.54
CA VAL A 320 8.30 13.04 -3.98
C VAL A 320 6.86 13.33 -4.40
N VAL A 321 5.90 12.48 -4.02
CA VAL A 321 4.48 12.68 -4.34
C VAL A 321 3.96 14.00 -3.76
N LEU A 322 4.30 14.29 -2.51
CA LEU A 322 3.91 15.52 -1.85
C LEU A 322 4.53 16.74 -2.53
N TRP A 323 5.83 16.69 -2.85
CA TRP A 323 6.51 17.76 -3.57
C TRP A 323 5.83 18.04 -4.91
N ASN A 324 5.55 16.99 -5.70
CA ASN A 324 4.85 17.13 -6.97
C ASN A 324 3.46 17.75 -6.80
N THR A 325 2.71 17.32 -5.79
CA THR A 325 1.36 17.83 -5.52
C THR A 325 1.38 19.33 -5.17
N ILE A 326 2.33 19.76 -4.33
CA ILE A 326 2.50 21.18 -3.96
C ILE A 326 2.84 22.03 -5.20
N TYR A 327 3.78 21.58 -6.04
CA TYR A 327 4.18 22.36 -7.22
C TYR A 327 3.10 22.36 -8.30
N MET A 328 2.37 21.26 -8.48
CA MET A 328 1.21 21.22 -9.37
C MET A 328 0.12 22.18 -8.90
N GLN A 329 -0.19 22.20 -7.60
CA GLN A 329 -1.14 23.17 -7.03
C GLN A 329 -0.69 24.60 -7.29
N ALA A 330 0.58 24.92 -7.04
CA ALA A 330 1.13 26.25 -7.29
C ALA A 330 1.07 26.66 -8.77
N ALA A 331 1.32 25.72 -9.69
CA ALA A 331 1.17 25.95 -11.13
C ALA A 331 -0.29 26.21 -11.53
N LEU A 332 -1.25 25.45 -10.99
CA LEU A 332 -2.68 25.67 -11.21
C LEU A 332 -3.11 27.05 -10.70
N ASP A 333 -2.66 27.45 -9.52
CA ASP A 333 -2.99 28.75 -8.93
C ASP A 333 -2.37 29.91 -9.72
N HIS A 334 -1.15 29.71 -10.26
CA HIS A 334 -0.52 30.68 -11.15
C HIS A 334 -1.30 30.86 -12.46
N LEU A 335 -1.73 29.77 -13.10
CA LEU A 335 -2.55 29.83 -14.32
C LEU A 335 -3.89 30.53 -14.07
N ARG A 336 -4.57 30.21 -12.95
CA ARG A 336 -5.81 30.89 -12.55
C ARG A 336 -5.58 32.39 -12.34
N ALA A 337 -4.49 32.77 -11.70
CA ALA A 337 -4.15 34.18 -11.47
C ALA A 337 -3.86 34.95 -12.77
N GLN A 338 -3.44 34.25 -13.84
CA GLN A 338 -3.27 34.81 -15.18
C GLN A 338 -4.59 34.91 -15.98
N GLY A 339 -5.70 34.42 -15.44
CA GLY A 339 -7.01 34.43 -16.10
C GLY A 339 -7.26 33.21 -17.00
N GLU A 340 -6.42 32.18 -16.95
CA GLU A 340 -6.63 30.94 -17.70
C GLU A 340 -7.82 30.16 -17.11
N THR A 341 -8.69 29.66 -17.99
CA THR A 341 -9.80 28.79 -17.60
C THR A 341 -9.34 27.35 -17.60
N LEU A 342 -9.34 26.71 -16.44
CA LEU A 342 -8.92 25.32 -16.27
C LEU A 342 -10.14 24.41 -16.14
N ASN A 343 -10.20 23.35 -16.94
CA ASN A 343 -11.29 22.38 -16.85
C ASN A 343 -11.07 21.44 -15.67
N ASP A 344 -12.09 21.26 -14.82
CA ASP A 344 -11.99 20.41 -13.63
C ASP A 344 -11.70 18.94 -13.98
N GLU A 345 -12.21 18.46 -15.12
CA GLU A 345 -11.90 17.10 -15.60
C GLU A 345 -10.42 16.89 -15.91
N ASP A 346 -9.72 17.92 -16.40
CA ASP A 346 -8.30 17.83 -16.72
C ASP A 346 -7.46 17.87 -15.44
N ILE A 347 -7.88 18.67 -14.46
CA ILE A 347 -7.25 18.70 -13.13
C ILE A 347 -7.38 17.33 -12.44
N ALA A 348 -8.56 16.70 -12.52
CA ALA A 348 -8.80 15.38 -11.94
C ALA A 348 -7.95 14.26 -12.57
N ARG A 349 -7.46 14.46 -13.80
CA ARG A 349 -6.58 13.52 -14.52
C ARG A 349 -5.08 13.73 -14.23
N LEU A 350 -4.70 14.80 -13.53
CA LEU A 350 -3.31 15.02 -13.13
C LEU A 350 -2.82 13.90 -12.22
N SER A 351 -1.53 13.58 -12.30
CA SER A 351 -0.89 12.58 -11.45
C SER A 351 0.40 13.12 -10.84
N PRO A 352 0.57 13.05 -9.50
CA PRO A 352 1.77 13.51 -8.81
C PRO A 352 2.93 12.48 -8.89
N LEU A 353 2.84 11.50 -9.80
CA LEU A 353 3.82 10.41 -9.91
C LEU A 353 4.90 10.68 -10.99
N CYS A 354 4.88 11.86 -11.61
CA CYS A 354 5.91 12.26 -12.56
C CYS A 354 7.27 12.41 -11.84
N HIS A 355 8.33 11.84 -12.42
CA HIS A 355 9.65 11.84 -11.79
C HIS A 355 10.78 12.12 -12.78
N GLY A 356 10.48 12.42 -14.04
CA GLY A 356 11.49 12.75 -15.07
C GLY A 356 12.26 14.04 -14.79
N HIS A 357 11.70 14.96 -14.00
CA HIS A 357 12.36 16.19 -13.57
C HIS A 357 13.25 15.98 -12.32
N ILE A 358 13.23 14.79 -11.71
CA ILE A 358 14.01 14.47 -10.51
C ILE A 358 15.26 13.70 -10.95
N ASN A 359 16.43 14.29 -10.72
CA ASN A 359 17.66 13.59 -10.97
C ASN A 359 17.97 12.62 -9.82
N MET A 360 17.76 11.31 -10.06
CA MET A 360 18.02 10.25 -9.09
C MET A 360 19.50 9.84 -9.02
N LEU A 361 20.32 10.22 -10.01
CA LEU A 361 21.72 9.77 -10.16
C LEU A 361 22.70 10.94 -10.09
N GLY A 362 23.94 10.65 -9.66
CA GLY A 362 25.04 11.60 -9.69
C GLY A 362 25.30 12.30 -8.36
N HIS A 363 25.44 13.62 -8.38
CA HIS A 363 25.89 14.40 -7.23
C HIS A 363 24.75 14.77 -6.27
N TYR A 364 24.87 14.31 -5.02
CA TYR A 364 23.94 14.66 -3.94
C TYR A 364 24.39 15.94 -3.25
N SER A 365 23.54 16.97 -3.30
CA SER A 365 23.72 18.21 -2.56
C SER A 365 22.60 18.40 -1.54
N PHE A 366 22.96 18.83 -0.34
CA PHE A 366 22.02 19.12 0.75
C PHE A 366 21.92 20.62 1.05
N THR A 367 22.52 21.46 0.22
CA THR A 367 22.33 22.92 0.30
C THR A 367 20.97 23.29 -0.28
N LEU A 368 20.15 23.94 0.54
CA LEU A 368 18.89 24.51 0.11
C LEU A 368 19.11 25.94 -0.39
N ALA A 369 18.40 26.31 -1.46
CA ALA A 369 18.33 27.70 -1.88
C ALA A 369 17.69 28.55 -0.77
N GLU A 370 18.17 29.78 -0.58
CA GLU A 370 17.72 30.65 0.51
C GLU A 370 16.20 30.86 0.53
N LEU A 371 15.58 30.96 -0.64
CA LEU A 371 14.12 31.04 -0.82
C LEU A 371 13.41 29.83 -0.20
N VAL A 372 13.90 28.63 -0.45
CA VAL A 372 13.34 27.38 0.08
C VAL A 372 13.52 27.30 1.58
N THR A 373 14.67 27.73 2.10
CA THR A 373 14.92 27.81 3.55
C THR A 373 13.96 28.77 4.26
N LYS A 374 13.48 29.81 3.57
CA LYS A 374 12.46 30.75 4.05
C LYS A 374 11.02 30.25 3.84
N GLY A 375 10.84 29.03 3.33
CA GLY A 375 9.52 28.43 3.10
C GLY A 375 8.88 28.79 1.75
N HIS A 376 9.60 29.46 0.84
CA HIS A 376 9.11 29.74 -0.50
C HIS A 376 9.33 28.57 -1.46
N LEU A 377 8.50 28.49 -2.49
CA LEU A 377 8.70 27.56 -3.59
C LEU A 377 9.88 28.00 -4.46
N ARG A 378 10.46 27.05 -5.19
CA ARG A 378 11.34 27.38 -6.31
C ARG A 378 10.52 28.07 -7.40
N PRO A 379 11.13 28.93 -8.23
CA PRO A 379 10.47 29.49 -9.40
C PRO A 379 9.82 28.38 -10.22
N LEU A 380 8.57 28.62 -10.65
CA LEU A 380 7.77 27.69 -11.47
C LEU A 380 8.34 27.55 -12.88
#